data_AF-A0A0R3MNF0-F1
#
_entry.id   AF-A0A0R3MNF0-F1
#
_cell.length_a   1.000
_cell.length_b   1.000
_cell.length_c   1.000
_cell.angle_alpha   90.00
_cell.angle_beta   90.00
_cell.angle_gamma   90.00
#
_symmetry.space_group_name_H-M   'P 1'
#
loop_
_entity.id
_entity.type
_entity.pdbx_description
1 polymer ?
#
loop_
_entity_poly.entity_id
_entity_poly.type
_entity_poly.pdbx_seq_one_letter_code
_entity_poly.pdbx_strand_id
1 'polypeptide(L)' 'MLSALRALLAPFWSHSRERAAAQRDAANSSASPLLIYVAAALFLLLSILMIDLHRDELQALGGAERINPALMSP' A
#
# COMPACT_ATOMS: atom_id res chain seq x y z
N MET A 1 -21.87 10.59 2.66
CA MET A 1 -21.30 9.40 1.96
C MET A 1 -20.09 8.83 2.68
N LEU A 2 -19.07 9.65 3.01
CA LEU A 2 -17.87 9.21 3.75
C LEU A 2 -18.19 8.51 5.09
N SER A 3 -19.21 8.98 5.81
CA SER A 3 -19.68 8.38 7.08
C SER A 3 -20.27 6.98 6.92
N ALA A 4 -21.01 6.73 5.83
CA ALA A 4 -21.57 5.41 5.53
C ALA A 4 -20.47 4.41 5.11
N LEU A 5 -19.51 4.87 4.32
CA LEU A 5 -18.33 4.07 3.96
C LEU A 5 -17.50 3.70 5.19
N ARG A 6 -17.33 4.65 6.11
CA ARG A 6 -16.63 4.44 7.39
C ARG A 6 -17.39 3.48 8.31
N ALA A 7 -18.72 3.51 8.33
CA ALA A 7 -19.55 2.56 9.06
C ALA A 7 -19.47 1.14 8.48
N LEU A 8 -19.30 1.01 7.15
CA LEU A 8 -19.10 -0.29 6.49
C LEU A 8 -17.72 -0.90 6.76
N LEU A 9 -16.69 -0.05 6.92
CA LEU A 9 -15.31 -0.45 7.19
C LEU A 9 -15.01 -0.63 8.69
N ALA A 10 -15.83 -0.05 9.58
CA ALA A 10 -15.66 -0.14 11.03
C ALA A 10 -15.66 -1.58 11.56
N PRO A 11 -16.53 -2.51 11.10
CA PRO A 11 -16.50 -3.91 11.52
C PRO A 11 -15.20 -4.61 11.11
N PHE A 12 -14.70 -4.36 9.89
CA PHE A 12 -13.43 -4.91 9.42
C PHE A 12 -12.25 -4.42 10.27
N TRP A 13 -12.27 -3.16 10.66
CA TRP A 13 -11.26 -2.56 11.52
C TRP A 13 -11.33 -3.10 12.96
N SER A 14 -12.53 -3.25 13.54
CA SER A 14 -12.71 -3.82 14.88
C SER A 14 -12.28 -5.29 14.91
N HIS A 15 -12.69 -6.07 13.92
CA HIS A 15 -12.39 -7.50 13.86
C HIS A 15 -10.90 -7.78 13.63
N SER A 16 -10.25 -6.97 12.79
CA SER A 16 -8.80 -7.00 12.61
C SER A 16 -8.07 -6.63 13.90
N ARG A 17 -8.55 -5.58 14.60
CA ARG A 17 -7.94 -5.11 15.85
C ARG A 17 -8.14 -6.10 17.01
N GLU A 18 -9.30 -6.75 17.10
CA GLU A 18 -9.58 -7.79 18.10
C GLU A 18 -8.71 -9.03 17.87
N ARG A 19 -8.56 -9.48 16.62
CA ARG A 19 -7.60 -10.54 16.28
C ARG A 19 -6.16 -10.12 16.56
N ALA A 20 -5.79 -8.90 16.21
CA ALA A 20 -4.46 -8.37 16.49
C ALA A 20 -4.22 -8.24 18.00
N ALA A 21 -5.23 -7.89 18.81
CA ALA A 21 -5.12 -7.80 20.26
C ALA A 21 -5.03 -9.19 20.90
N ALA A 22 -5.88 -10.14 20.51
CA ALA A 22 -5.79 -11.53 20.96
C ALA A 22 -4.47 -12.19 20.54
N GLN A 23 -3.97 -11.86 19.35
CA GLN A 23 -2.67 -12.32 18.87
C GLN A 23 -1.52 -11.58 19.57
N ARG A 24 -1.70 -10.32 19.99
CA ARG A 24 -0.72 -9.57 20.79
C ARG A 24 -0.63 -10.15 22.19
N ASP A 25 -1.74 -10.48 22.83
CA ASP A 25 -1.73 -11.13 24.16
C ASP A 25 -1.04 -12.50 24.13
N ALA A 26 -1.16 -13.25 23.02
CA ALA A 26 -0.37 -14.46 22.77
C ALA A 26 1.09 -14.17 22.35
N ALA A 27 1.36 -13.07 21.64
CA ALA A 27 2.66 -12.67 21.10
C ALA A 27 3.48 -11.74 22.00
N ASN A 28 2.98 -11.42 23.21
CA ASN A 28 3.76 -10.80 24.28
C ASN A 28 4.96 -11.68 24.71
N SER A 29 5.06 -12.90 24.17
CA SER A 29 6.23 -13.79 24.28
C SER A 29 7.27 -13.64 23.14
N SER A 30 6.96 -12.98 22.04
CA SER A 30 7.85 -12.58 20.91
C SER A 30 6.97 -12.30 19.71
N ALA A 31 6.97 -11.07 19.21
CA ALA A 31 6.42 -10.82 17.88
C ALA A 31 7.20 -11.70 16.88
N SER A 32 6.51 -12.67 16.27
CA SER A 32 7.16 -13.63 15.37
C SER A 32 7.81 -12.86 14.21
N PRO A 33 9.13 -13.00 13.97
CA PRO A 33 9.83 -12.33 12.87
C PRO A 33 9.15 -12.55 11.52
N LEU A 34 8.49 -13.70 11.36
CA LEU A 34 7.66 -14.03 10.21
C LEU A 34 6.60 -12.96 9.91
N LEU A 35 5.94 -12.43 10.94
CA LEU A 35 4.88 -11.43 10.78
C LEU A 35 5.43 -10.10 10.26
N ILE A 36 6.66 -9.76 10.65
CA ILE A 36 7.38 -8.58 10.16
C ILE A 36 7.71 -8.77 8.68
N TYR A 37 8.23 -9.94 8.29
CA TYR A 37 8.50 -10.25 6.88
C TYR A 37 7.23 -10.23 6.03
N VAL A 38 6.13 -10.80 6.53
CA VAL A 38 4.84 -10.78 5.84
C VAL A 38 4.33 -9.35 5.68
N ALA A 39 4.39 -8.52 6.73
CA ALA A 39 3.97 -7.12 6.65
C ALA A 39 4.83 -6.32 5.65
N ALA A 40 6.16 -6.52 5.65
CA ALA A 40 7.06 -5.88 4.71
C ALA A 40 6.80 -6.31 3.26
N ALA A 41 6.57 -7.61 3.03
CA ALA A 41 6.25 -8.13 1.70
C ALA A 41 4.92 -7.57 1.18
N LEU A 42 3.87 -7.54 2.01
CA LEU A 42 2.58 -6.96 1.66
C LEU A 42 2.70 -5.47 1.35
N PHE A 43 3.48 -4.73 2.16
CA PHE A 43 3.74 -3.31 1.93
C PHE A 43 4.46 -3.05 0.60
N LEU A 44 5.47 -3.87 0.28
CA LEU A 44 6.19 -3.78 -0.99
C LEU A 44 5.28 -4.06 -2.18
N LEU A 45 4.45 -5.10 -2.08
CA LEU A 45 3.52 -5.48 -3.14
C LEU A 45 2.47 -4.39 -3.41
N LEU A 46 1.91 -3.81 -2.34
CA LEU A 46 0.99 -2.67 -2.42
C LEU A 46 1.66 -1.45 -3.05
N SER A 47 2.92 -1.18 -2.70
CA SER A 47 3.68 -0.06 -3.27
C SER A 47 3.87 -0.24 -4.78
N ILE A 48 4.26 -1.43 -5.23
CA ILE A 48 4.40 -1.75 -6.65
C ILE A 48 3.06 -1.60 -7.38
N LEU A 49 1.98 -2.15 -6.80
CA LEU A 49 0.65 -2.08 -7.40
C LEU A 49 0.14 -0.64 -7.51
N MET A 50 0.40 0.19 -6.50
CA MET A 50 0.02 1.61 -6.52
C MET A 50 0.82 2.37 -7.58
N ILE A 51 2.12 2.09 -7.71
CA ILE A 51 2.95 2.68 -8.77
C ILE A 51 2.45 2.24 -10.15
N ASP A 52 2.09 0.98 -10.33
CA ASP A 52 1.58 0.45 -11.60
C ASP A 52 0.21 1.07 -11.97
N LEU A 53 -0.69 1.17 -10.98
CA LEU A 53 -2.01 1.79 -11.16
C LEU A 53 -1.89 3.27 -11.56
N HIS A 54 -0.98 4.00 -10.93
CA HIS A 54 -0.75 5.41 -11.23
C HIS A 54 0.34 5.61 -12.28
N ARG A 55 0.82 4.55 -12.94
CA ARG A 55 1.94 4.64 -13.88
C ARG A 55 1.61 5.53 -15.06
N ASP A 56 0.38 5.45 -15.55
CA ASP A 56 -0.08 6.26 -16.68
C ASP A 56 -0.22 7.74 -16.29
N GLU A 57 -0.63 8.02 -15.04
CA GLU A 57 -0.69 9.38 -14.49
C GLU A 57 0.71 9.94 -14.21
N LEU A 58 1.61 9.12 -13.68
CA LEU A 58 3.03 9.46 -13.47
C LEU A 58 3.75 9.66 -14.81
N GLN A 59 3.41 8.88 -15.83
CA GLN A 59 3.88 9.11 -17.20
C GLN A 59 3.25 10.35 -17.83
N ALA A 60 2.02 10.73 -17.48
CA ALA A 60 1.45 11.99 -17.95
C ALA A 60 2.14 13.20 -17.30
N LEU A 61 2.51 13.08 -16.02
CA LEU A 61 3.24 14.11 -15.26
C LEU A 61 4.73 14.20 -15.64
N GLY A 62 5.39 13.09 -15.93
CA GLY A 62 6.80 13.01 -16.34
C GLY A 62 7.04 12.91 -17.85
N GLY A 63 6.00 12.67 -18.65
CA GLY A 63 6.08 12.47 -20.10
C GLY A 63 6.09 13.75 -20.93
N ALA A 64 5.87 14.91 -20.30
CA ALA A 64 6.27 16.19 -20.89
C ALA A 64 7.80 16.31 -21.04
N GLU A 65 8.57 15.44 -20.36
CA GLU A 65 10.02 15.32 -20.48
C GLU A 65 10.43 14.08 -21.28
N ARG A 66 9.53 13.50 -22.10
CA ARG A 66 9.98 12.63 -23.20
C ARG A 66 10.57 13.51 -24.28
N ILE A 67 11.87 13.76 -24.16
CA ILE A 67 12.85 13.89 -25.25
C ILE A 67 12.25 14.55 -26.49
N ASN A 68 12.34 15.87 -26.57
CA ASN A 68 12.13 16.58 -27.83
C ASN A 68 13.01 15.93 -28.90
N PRO A 69 12.45 15.32 -29.97
CA PRO A 69 13.27 14.78 -31.06
C PRO A 69 14.09 15.89 -31.76
N ALA A 70 13.75 17.17 -31.51
CA ALA A 70 14.53 18.33 -31.93
C ALA A 70 15.90 18.48 -31.26
N LEU A 71 16.16 17.80 -30.12
CA LEU A 71 17.46 17.80 -29.41
C LEU A 71 18.33 16.58 -29.77
N MET A 72 17.86 15.67 -30.63
CA MET A 72 18.56 14.46 -31.09
C MET A 72 18.96 14.54 -32.58
N SER A 73 19.13 15.74 -33.14
CA SER A 73 19.78 15.93 -34.44
C SER A 73 21.22 16.41 -34.23
N PRO A 74 22.22 15.90 -34.99
CA PRO A 74 23.62 16.35 -34.87
C PRO A 74 23.79 17.84 -35.17
#